data_AF-A0A3E0VAD6-F1
#
_entry.id   AF-A0A3E0VAD6-F1
#
_cell.length_a   1.000
_cell.length_b   1.000
_cell.length_c   1.000
_cell.angle_alpha   90.00
_cell.angle_beta   90.00
_cell.angle_gamma   90.00
#
_symmetry.space_group_name_H-M   'P 1'
#
loop_
_entity.id
_entity.type
_entity.pdbx_description
1 polymer ?
#
loop_
_entity_poly.entity_id
_entity_poly.type
_entity_poly.pdbx_seq_one_letter_code
_entity_poly.pdbx_strand_id
1 'polypeptide(L)'
;MNTTFIVTKEHRRFAEFANVVRKEHTIGICFGDAGVGKTISARRYASWDLFEPHLSAYGPAGVTAKQAAAANKARTVFYTPEVICRPRALATDIDKLRGNIDTYIRKHADLRPEAREMPRQGETINTIELIIIDESERLTANAIEILRDHHDRTRTAIILIGMPGIDQQFRHYPQLYSRLGFAHHYRPLA
;
A
#
# COMPACT_ATOMS: atom_id res chain seq x y z
N MET A 1 -15.27 14.43 10.20
CA MET A 1 -15.54 13.99 11.59
C MET A 1 -14.39 13.07 12.00
N ASN A 2 -13.60 13.43 13.00
CA ASN A 2 -12.50 12.59 13.50
C ASN A 2 -13.08 11.49 14.38
N THR A 3 -13.49 10.38 13.78
CA THR A 3 -13.88 9.17 14.52
C THR A 3 -12.61 8.58 15.13
N THR A 4 -12.53 8.54 16.46
CA THR A 4 -11.40 7.96 17.19
C THR A 4 -11.24 6.50 16.77
N PHE A 5 -10.13 6.17 16.10
CA PHE A 5 -9.84 4.79 15.70
C PHE A 5 -9.56 3.94 16.95
N ILE A 6 -10.35 2.89 17.14
CA ILE A 6 -10.15 1.91 18.21
C ILE A 6 -9.26 0.79 17.65
N VAL A 7 -8.10 0.59 18.27
CA VAL A 7 -7.17 -0.49 17.87
C VAL A 7 -7.77 -1.84 18.26
N THR A 8 -8.35 -2.52 17.29
CA THR A 8 -8.92 -3.86 17.48
C THR A 8 -7.83 -4.94 17.37
N LYS A 9 -8.15 -6.16 17.84
CA LYS A 9 -7.31 -7.34 17.62
C LYS A 9 -7.10 -7.60 16.13
N GLU A 10 -8.12 -7.34 15.31
CA GLU A 10 -8.07 -7.66 13.89
C GLU A 10 -7.23 -6.65 13.12
N HIS A 11 -7.18 -5.39 13.57
CA HIS A 11 -6.20 -4.43 13.08
C HIS A 11 -4.76 -4.87 13.37
N ARG A 12 -4.46 -5.39 14.56
CA ARG A 12 -3.11 -5.88 14.89
C ARG A 12 -2.71 -7.06 14.00
N ARG A 13 -3.61 -8.01 13.80
CA ARG A 13 -3.41 -9.14 12.87
C ARG A 13 -3.18 -8.67 11.44
N PHE A 14 -3.93 -7.67 10.98
CA PHE A 14 -3.70 -7.07 9.67
C PHE A 14 -2.32 -6.42 9.57
N ALA A 15 -1.88 -5.71 10.61
CA ALA A 15 -0.55 -5.09 10.64
C ALA A 15 0.58 -6.14 10.66
N GLU A 16 0.42 -7.22 11.42
CA GLU A 16 1.33 -8.36 11.42
C GLU A 16 1.43 -8.99 10.03
N PHE A 17 0.29 -9.27 9.40
CA PHE A 17 0.21 -9.74 8.03
C PHE A 17 0.92 -8.79 7.05
N ALA A 18 0.65 -7.49 7.12
CA ALA A 18 1.26 -6.51 6.24
C ALA A 18 2.78 -6.42 6.41
N ASN A 19 3.27 -6.52 7.65
CA ASN A 19 4.70 -6.54 7.94
C ASN A 19 5.39 -7.79 7.40
N VAL A 20 4.73 -8.95 7.46
CA VAL A 20 5.26 -10.19 6.87
C VAL A 20 5.31 -10.08 5.34
N VAL A 21 4.23 -9.63 4.70
CA VAL A 21 4.17 -9.44 3.24
C VAL A 21 5.26 -8.48 2.76
N ARG A 22 5.45 -7.38 3.49
CA ARG A 22 6.51 -6.39 3.25
C ARG A 22 7.90 -6.99 3.40
N LYS A 23 8.17 -7.71 4.49
CA LYS A 23 9.49 -8.29 4.78
C LYS A 23 9.89 -9.36 3.76
N GLU A 24 8.95 -10.21 3.37
CA GLU A 24 9.21 -11.31 2.43
C GLU A 24 9.14 -10.86 0.96
N HIS A 25 8.85 -9.58 0.69
CA HIS A 25 8.68 -9.04 -0.66
C HIS A 25 7.69 -9.86 -1.50
N THR A 26 6.54 -10.22 -0.92
CA THR A 26 5.52 -11.06 -1.58
C THR A 26 4.29 -10.26 -1.98
N ILE A 27 3.37 -10.93 -2.69
CA ILE A 27 2.00 -10.44 -2.85
C ILE A 27 1.14 -11.13 -1.79
N GLY A 28 0.44 -10.35 -0.98
CA GLY A 28 -0.51 -10.81 0.03
C GLY A 28 -1.95 -10.55 -0.39
N ILE A 29 -2.87 -11.40 0.05
CA ILE A 29 -4.32 -11.17 -0.10
C ILE A 29 -4.95 -11.02 1.27
N CYS A 30 -5.76 -9.98 1.44
CA CYS A 30 -6.61 -9.78 2.61
C CYS A 30 -8.07 -9.77 2.18
N PHE A 31 -8.88 -10.69 2.67
CA PHE A 31 -10.30 -10.77 2.28
C PHE A 31 -11.22 -10.87 3.48
N GLY A 32 -12.48 -10.53 3.32
CA GLY A 32 -13.50 -10.60 4.37
C GLY A 32 -14.75 -9.83 3.98
N ASP A 33 -15.83 -9.96 4.73
CA ASP A 33 -17.12 -9.33 4.40
C ASP A 33 -17.06 -7.80 4.34
N ALA A 34 -18.02 -7.17 3.67
CA ALA A 34 -18.15 -5.72 3.69
C ALA A 34 -18.41 -5.21 5.12
N GLY A 35 -17.86 -4.05 5.46
CA GLY A 35 -18.08 -3.43 6.78
C GLY A 35 -17.22 -3.97 7.93
N VAL A 36 -16.41 -5.02 7.74
CA VAL A 36 -15.56 -5.59 8.83
C VAL A 36 -14.33 -4.76 9.19
N GLY A 37 -14.05 -3.67 8.46
CA GLY A 37 -12.96 -2.73 8.79
C GLY A 37 -11.63 -2.91 8.05
N LYS A 38 -11.61 -3.69 6.94
CA LYS A 38 -10.42 -3.92 6.10
C LYS A 38 -9.79 -2.61 5.59
N THR A 39 -10.59 -1.79 4.91
CA THR A 39 -10.19 -0.48 4.36
C THR A 39 -9.65 0.44 5.44
N ILE A 40 -10.34 0.56 6.58
CA ILE A 40 -9.91 1.42 7.69
C ILE A 40 -8.57 0.94 8.25
N SER A 41 -8.38 -0.39 8.40
CA SER A 41 -7.10 -0.94 8.87
C SER A 41 -5.95 -0.68 7.90
N ALA A 42 -6.19 -0.81 6.61
CA ALA A 42 -5.21 -0.56 5.56
C ALA A 42 -4.80 0.92 5.49
N ARG A 43 -5.79 1.82 5.50
CA ARG A 43 -5.56 3.27 5.55
C ARG A 43 -4.79 3.67 6.81
N ARG A 44 -5.14 3.08 7.96
CA ARG A 44 -4.44 3.32 9.22
C ARG A 44 -2.99 2.84 9.18
N TYR A 45 -2.74 1.65 8.65
CA TYR A 45 -1.39 1.11 8.49
C TYR A 45 -0.53 2.03 7.60
N ALA A 46 -1.09 2.48 6.48
CA ALA A 46 -0.44 3.40 5.55
C ALA A 46 -0.38 4.86 6.03
N SER A 47 -0.98 5.20 7.18
CA SER A 47 -1.21 6.59 7.61
C SER A 47 -1.89 7.46 6.54
N TRP A 48 -2.74 6.85 5.72
CA TRP A 48 -3.25 7.43 4.48
C TRP A 48 -4.09 8.69 4.69
N ASP A 49 -4.83 8.78 5.79
CA ASP A 49 -5.64 9.96 6.14
C ASP A 49 -4.78 11.23 6.33
N LEU A 50 -3.47 11.11 6.57
CA LEU A 50 -2.54 12.25 6.62
C LEU A 50 -2.09 12.73 5.24
N PHE A 51 -2.20 11.88 4.22
CA PHE A 51 -1.71 12.14 2.87
C PHE A 51 -2.84 12.48 1.91
N GLU A 52 -3.94 11.74 1.95
CA GLU A 52 -5.05 11.82 0.99
C GLU A 52 -5.52 13.25 0.69
N PRO A 53 -5.76 14.13 1.69
CA PRO A 53 -6.20 15.50 1.43
C PRO A 53 -5.16 16.38 0.72
N HIS A 54 -3.90 15.95 0.69
CA HIS A 54 -2.74 16.73 0.27
C HIS A 54 -2.07 16.20 -1.00
N LEU A 55 -2.44 15.00 -1.47
CA LEU A 55 -1.84 14.35 -2.66
C LEU A 55 -2.06 15.14 -3.96
N SER A 56 -3.09 15.97 -4.05
CA SER A 56 -3.40 16.81 -5.21
C SER A 56 -3.05 18.30 -5.01
N ALA A 57 -2.84 18.73 -3.76
CA ALA A 57 -2.82 20.14 -3.38
C ALA A 57 -1.42 20.71 -3.08
N TYR A 58 -0.46 19.88 -2.68
CA TYR A 58 0.83 20.36 -2.21
C TYR A 58 1.98 19.77 -3.01
N GLY A 59 2.72 20.65 -3.71
CA GLY A 59 4.09 20.35 -4.10
C GLY A 59 5.01 20.23 -2.86
N PRO A 60 6.31 19.94 -3.05
CA PRO A 60 7.27 19.63 -1.98
C PRO A 60 7.35 20.66 -0.83
N ALA A 61 6.92 21.91 -1.06
CA ALA A 61 6.97 23.00 -0.09
C ALA A 61 5.92 22.92 1.03
N GLY A 62 4.81 22.19 0.84
CA GLY A 62 3.71 22.10 1.82
C GLY A 62 3.81 20.96 2.83
N VAL A 63 4.88 20.15 2.76
CA VAL A 63 5.02 18.94 3.56
C VAL A 63 5.41 19.27 5.00
N THR A 64 4.55 18.90 5.96
CA THR A 64 4.85 19.06 7.39
C THR A 64 5.80 17.98 7.91
N ALA A 65 6.53 18.27 8.99
CA ALA A 65 7.40 17.29 9.66
C ALA A 65 6.64 16.03 10.12
N LYS A 66 5.38 16.18 10.53
CA LYS A 66 4.49 15.06 10.91
C LYS A 66 4.20 14.15 9.73
N GLN A 67 3.85 14.72 8.56
CA GLN A 67 3.61 13.95 7.34
C GLN A 67 4.89 13.27 6.86
N ALA A 68 6.02 13.99 6.89
CA ALA A 68 7.32 13.43 6.52
C ALA A 68 7.70 12.23 7.40
N ALA A 69 7.57 12.34 8.72
CA ALA A 69 7.82 11.25 9.66
C ALA A 69 6.86 10.07 9.48
N ALA A 70 5.56 10.35 9.25
CA ALA A 70 4.57 9.31 8.97
C ALA A 70 4.89 8.55 7.68
N ALA A 71 5.29 9.26 6.61
CA ALA A 71 5.63 8.66 5.33
C ALA A 71 6.91 7.83 5.43
N ASN A 72 7.94 8.34 6.12
CA ASN A 72 9.18 7.60 6.36
C ASN A 72 8.98 6.35 7.21
N LYS A 73 8.02 6.36 8.14
CA LYS A 73 7.66 5.17 8.93
C LYS A 73 6.83 4.19 8.11
N ALA A 74 5.78 4.67 7.45
CA ALA A 74 4.82 3.83 6.74
C ALA A 74 5.40 3.26 5.45
N ARG A 75 6.09 4.07 4.63
CA ARG A 75 6.66 3.69 3.32
C ARG A 75 5.69 2.86 2.48
N THR A 76 4.42 3.22 2.56
CA THR A 76 3.29 2.46 2.03
C THR A 76 2.41 3.38 1.21
N VAL A 77 1.99 2.92 0.03
CA VAL A 77 0.97 3.58 -0.79
C VAL A 77 -0.35 2.82 -0.62
N PHE A 78 -1.46 3.54 -0.49
CA PHE A 78 -2.80 2.97 -0.50
C PHE A 78 -3.54 3.46 -1.75
N TYR A 79 -4.24 2.58 -2.44
CA TYR A 79 -4.95 2.91 -3.66
C TYR A 79 -6.26 2.13 -3.75
N THR A 80 -7.34 2.82 -4.12
CA THR A 80 -8.64 2.22 -4.39
C THR A 80 -8.95 2.38 -5.87
N PRO A 81 -9.01 1.28 -6.66
CA PRO A 81 -9.32 1.35 -8.08
C PRO A 81 -10.72 1.95 -8.34
N GLU A 82 -10.83 2.72 -9.42
CA GLU A 82 -12.12 3.15 -9.95
C GLU A 82 -13.00 1.94 -10.30
N VAL A 83 -14.32 2.13 -10.27
CA VAL A 83 -15.32 1.11 -10.66
C VAL A 83 -15.02 0.56 -12.06
N ILE A 84 -14.58 1.43 -12.97
CA ILE A 84 -14.07 1.03 -14.28
C ILE A 84 -12.54 1.11 -14.24
N CYS A 85 -11.90 0.03 -13.79
CA CYS A 85 -10.45 -0.03 -13.68
C CYS A 85 -9.78 -0.09 -15.07
N ARG A 86 -9.30 1.07 -15.55
CA ARG A 86 -8.48 1.15 -16.77
C ARG A 86 -7.01 0.86 -16.42
N PRO A 87 -6.38 -0.19 -16.97
CA PRO A 87 -5.02 -0.60 -16.57
C PRO A 87 -3.96 0.50 -16.67
N ARG A 88 -3.99 1.32 -17.72
CA ARG A 88 -3.06 2.45 -17.90
C ARG A 88 -3.29 3.56 -16.87
N ALA A 89 -4.53 3.83 -16.50
CA ALA A 89 -4.86 4.83 -15.48
C ALA A 89 -4.34 4.36 -14.12
N LEU A 90 -4.62 3.10 -13.76
CA LEU A 90 -4.11 2.48 -12.54
C LEU A 90 -2.59 2.57 -12.43
N ALA A 91 -1.84 2.22 -13.48
CA ALA A 91 -0.39 2.32 -13.48
C ALA A 91 0.08 3.77 -13.25
N THR A 92 -0.53 4.71 -13.98
CA THR A 92 -0.22 6.15 -13.88
C THR A 92 -0.51 6.69 -12.49
N ASP A 93 -1.63 6.30 -11.88
CA ASP A 93 -2.05 6.78 -10.57
C ASP A 93 -1.16 6.20 -9.47
N ILE A 94 -0.82 4.91 -9.53
CA ILE A 94 0.14 4.30 -8.61
C ILE A 94 1.50 5.00 -8.70
N ASP A 95 2.02 5.27 -9.89
CA ASP A 95 3.31 5.94 -10.05
C ASP A 95 3.28 7.38 -9.52
N LYS A 96 2.20 8.12 -9.75
CA LYS A 96 2.00 9.46 -9.15
C LYS A 96 1.98 9.38 -7.63
N LEU A 97 1.21 8.45 -7.06
CA LEU A 97 1.11 8.28 -5.60
C LEU A 97 2.47 7.90 -4.99
N ARG A 98 3.21 7.00 -5.66
CA ARG A 98 4.57 6.63 -5.25
C ARG A 98 5.51 7.84 -5.26
N GLY A 99 5.51 8.64 -6.33
CA GLY A 99 6.33 9.85 -6.43
C GLY A 99 5.98 10.90 -5.36
N ASN A 100 4.69 11.04 -5.06
CA ASN A 100 4.24 11.90 -3.97
C ASN A 100 4.79 11.40 -2.62
N ILE A 101 4.53 10.15 -2.24
CA ILE A 101 5.01 9.57 -0.97
C ILE A 101 6.55 9.60 -0.88
N ASP A 102 7.26 9.33 -1.97
CA ASP A 102 8.72 9.45 -2.05
C ASP A 102 9.20 10.87 -1.70
N THR A 103 8.49 11.90 -2.17
CA THR A 103 8.77 13.30 -1.82
C THR A 103 8.62 13.54 -0.31
N TYR A 104 7.59 13.00 0.34
CA TYR A 104 7.42 13.10 1.80
C TYR A 104 8.55 12.38 2.56
N ILE A 105 9.00 11.22 2.07
CA ILE A 105 10.11 10.45 2.65
C ILE A 105 11.43 11.21 2.53
N ARG A 106 11.74 11.75 1.36
CA ARG A 106 12.97 12.55 1.14
C ARG A 106 12.98 13.79 2.02
N LYS A 107 11.83 14.47 2.16
CA LYS A 107 11.71 15.62 3.05
C LYS A 107 12.03 15.27 4.50
N HIS A 108 11.69 14.07 4.97
CA HIS A 108 12.06 13.63 6.31
C HIS A 108 13.58 13.52 6.48
N ALA A 109 14.29 13.02 5.46
CA ALA A 109 15.76 12.97 5.48
C ALA A 109 16.38 14.37 5.45
N ASP A 110 15.78 15.32 4.74
CA ASP A 110 16.25 16.72 4.72
C ASP A 110 16.05 17.43 6.06
N LEU A 111 14.99 17.09 6.79
CA LEU A 111 14.71 17.63 8.13
C LEU A 111 15.60 17.01 9.22
N ARG A 112 16.34 15.93 8.91
CA ARG A 112 17.23 15.20 9.84
C ARG A 112 18.56 14.85 9.16
N PRO A 113 19.36 15.85 8.78
CA PRO A 113 20.61 15.64 8.04
C PRO A 113 21.62 14.80 8.83
N GLU A 114 21.62 14.87 10.17
CA GLU A 114 22.46 14.07 11.05
C GLU A 114 22.17 12.55 11.02
N ALA A 115 20.98 12.15 10.55
CA ALA A 115 20.58 10.75 10.41
C ALA A 115 20.72 10.22 8.98
N ARG A 116 21.29 11.01 8.04
CA ARG A 116 21.54 10.57 6.67
C ARG A 116 22.68 9.55 6.64
N GLU A 117 22.35 8.28 6.56
CA GLU A 117 23.24 7.31 5.92
C GLU A 117 23.34 7.69 4.43
N MET A 118 24.54 8.03 3.94
CA MET A 118 24.74 8.29 2.52
C MET A 118 24.43 7.00 1.74
N PRO A 119 23.47 7.01 0.80
CA PRO A 119 23.27 5.88 -0.10
C PRO A 119 24.59 5.59 -0.80
N ARG A 120 24.98 4.31 -0.87
CA ARG A 120 26.14 3.93 -1.69
C ARG A 120 25.84 4.34 -3.13
N GLN A 121 26.81 4.95 -3.83
CA GLN A 121 26.62 5.39 -5.21
C GLN A 121 26.05 4.23 -6.05
N GLY A 122 24.86 4.46 -6.64
CA GLY A 122 24.17 3.47 -7.48
C GLY A 122 22.99 2.72 -6.82
N GLU A 123 22.75 2.87 -5.51
CA GLU A 123 21.54 2.33 -4.89
C GLU A 123 20.32 3.16 -5.26
N THR A 124 19.49 2.63 -6.16
CA THR A 124 18.12 3.12 -6.32
C THR A 124 17.34 2.65 -5.09
N ILE A 125 17.36 3.43 -4.01
CA ILE A 125 16.55 3.11 -2.83
C ILE A 125 15.09 3.22 -3.26
N ASN A 126 14.45 2.07 -3.44
CA ASN A 126 13.01 2.03 -3.61
C ASN A 126 12.40 2.46 -2.27
N THR A 127 11.96 3.71 -2.19
CA THR A 127 11.55 4.32 -0.93
C THR A 127 10.20 3.81 -0.46
N ILE A 128 9.41 3.27 -1.38
CA ILE A 128 8.15 2.59 -1.10
C ILE A 128 8.42 1.10 -0.97
N GLU A 129 7.96 0.53 0.14
CA GLU A 129 8.16 -0.89 0.45
C GLU A 129 6.88 -1.72 0.29
N LEU A 130 5.72 -1.05 0.32
CA LEU A 130 4.41 -1.72 0.24
C LEU A 130 3.40 -0.88 -0.57
N ILE A 131 2.62 -1.55 -1.42
CA ILE A 131 1.44 -0.98 -2.07
C ILE A 131 0.22 -1.78 -1.60
N ILE A 132 -0.79 -1.11 -1.08
CA ILE A 132 -2.07 -1.71 -0.70
C ILE A 132 -3.12 -1.29 -1.73
N ILE A 133 -3.71 -2.26 -2.40
CA ILE A 133 -4.81 -2.07 -3.35
C ILE A 133 -6.11 -2.50 -2.66
N ASP A 134 -7.00 -1.55 -2.39
CA ASP A 134 -8.33 -1.83 -1.86
C ASP A 134 -9.31 -2.23 -2.97
N GLU A 135 -10.45 -2.83 -2.62
CA GLU A 135 -11.51 -3.22 -3.57
C GLU A 135 -10.95 -3.94 -4.82
N SER A 136 -10.00 -4.86 -4.60
CA SER A 136 -9.22 -5.52 -5.63
C SER A 136 -10.06 -6.39 -6.58
N GLU A 137 -11.32 -6.69 -6.23
CA GLU A 137 -12.30 -7.29 -7.13
C GLU A 137 -12.56 -6.46 -8.40
N ARG A 138 -12.24 -5.15 -8.36
CA ARG A 138 -12.35 -4.26 -9.52
C ARG A 138 -11.21 -4.41 -10.53
N LEU A 139 -10.13 -5.10 -10.16
CA LEU A 139 -8.96 -5.25 -11.02
C LEU A 139 -9.28 -6.16 -12.21
N THR A 140 -8.97 -5.67 -13.41
CA THR A 140 -9.01 -6.49 -14.62
C THR A 140 -7.75 -7.37 -14.72
N ALA A 141 -7.80 -8.41 -15.55
CA ALA A 141 -6.63 -9.29 -15.80
C ALA A 141 -5.36 -8.50 -16.18
N ASN A 142 -5.51 -7.48 -17.04
CA ASN A 142 -4.40 -6.62 -17.44
C ASN A 142 -3.87 -5.74 -16.29
N ALA A 143 -4.74 -5.28 -15.39
CA ALA A 143 -4.32 -4.53 -14.21
C ALA A 143 -3.53 -5.41 -13.23
N ILE A 144 -3.97 -6.66 -13.03
CA ILE A 144 -3.28 -7.65 -12.22
C ILE A 144 -1.88 -7.91 -12.78
N GLU A 145 -1.76 -8.06 -14.11
CA GLU A 145 -0.47 -8.29 -14.76
C GLU A 145 0.48 -7.09 -14.62
N ILE A 146 -0.04 -5.85 -14.71
CA ILE A 146 0.74 -4.64 -14.44
C ILE A 146 1.28 -4.64 -13.01
N LEU A 147 0.43 -4.96 -12.02
CA LEU A 147 0.84 -5.03 -10.62
C LEU A 147 1.90 -6.11 -10.40
N ARG A 148 1.76 -7.26 -11.07
CA ARG A 148 2.73 -8.36 -11.04
C ARG A 148 4.08 -7.95 -11.63
N ASP A 149 4.09 -7.36 -12.83
CA ASP A 149 5.33 -6.86 -13.45
C ASP A 149 5.99 -5.77 -12.60
N HIS A 150 5.19 -4.89 -11.99
CA HIS A 150 5.69 -3.89 -11.05
C HIS A 150 6.37 -4.52 -9.83
N HIS A 151 5.72 -5.51 -9.20
CA HIS A 151 6.29 -6.27 -8.08
C HIS A 151 7.63 -6.93 -8.47
N ASP A 152 7.69 -7.61 -9.62
CA ASP A 152 8.90 -8.28 -10.10
C ASP A 152 10.07 -7.32 -10.30
N ARG A 153 9.81 -6.16 -10.92
CA ARG A 153 10.85 -5.19 -11.27
C ARG A 153 11.37 -4.43 -10.05
N THR A 154 10.49 -4.12 -9.11
CA THR A 154 10.78 -3.19 -8.02
C THR A 154 11.01 -3.89 -6.67
N ARG A 155 10.61 -5.16 -6.56
CA ARG A 155 10.48 -5.90 -5.30
C ARG A 155 9.62 -5.18 -4.24
N THR A 156 8.76 -4.26 -4.66
CA THR A 156 7.78 -3.62 -3.78
C THR A 156 6.71 -4.63 -3.44
N ALA A 157 6.47 -4.88 -2.15
CA ALA A 157 5.42 -5.81 -1.73
C ALA A 157 4.04 -5.26 -2.10
N ILE A 158 3.07 -6.14 -2.33
CA ILE A 158 1.70 -5.75 -2.69
C ILE A 158 0.71 -6.46 -1.79
N ILE A 159 -0.29 -5.76 -1.26
CA ILE A 159 -1.45 -6.35 -0.60
C ILE A 159 -2.69 -6.04 -1.43
N LEU A 160 -3.42 -7.08 -1.79
CA LEU A 160 -4.72 -7.00 -2.45
C LEU A 160 -5.82 -7.22 -1.42
N ILE A 161 -6.64 -6.20 -1.18
CA ILE A 161 -7.78 -6.27 -0.28
C ILE A 161 -9.07 -6.41 -1.09
N GLY A 162 -9.95 -7.33 -0.71
CA GLY A 162 -11.24 -7.48 -1.37
C GLY A 162 -12.27 -8.30 -0.62
N MET A 163 -13.36 -8.62 -1.30
CA MET A 163 -14.43 -9.49 -0.77
C MET A 163 -14.00 -10.96 -0.66
N PRO A 164 -14.73 -11.80 0.11
CA PRO A 164 -14.47 -13.23 0.18
C PRO A 164 -14.53 -13.87 -1.21
N GLY A 165 -13.64 -14.84 -1.47
CA GLY A 165 -13.54 -15.52 -2.77
C GLY A 165 -12.58 -14.87 -3.78
N ILE A 166 -12.06 -13.67 -3.48
CA ILE A 166 -11.04 -13.02 -4.31
C ILE A 166 -9.73 -13.84 -4.37
N ASP A 167 -9.43 -14.59 -3.32
CA ASP A 167 -8.29 -15.52 -3.28
C ASP A 167 -8.43 -16.64 -4.30
N GLN A 168 -9.65 -17.15 -4.49
CA GLN A 168 -9.96 -18.16 -5.51
C GLN A 168 -9.97 -17.54 -6.90
N GLN A 169 -10.50 -16.33 -7.07
CA GLN A 169 -10.44 -15.60 -8.33
C GLN A 169 -8.98 -15.45 -8.80
N PHE A 170 -8.07 -15.09 -7.88
CA PHE A 170 -6.67 -14.88 -8.23
C PHE A 170 -5.86 -16.15 -8.53
N ARG A 171 -6.36 -17.35 -8.19
CA ARG A 171 -5.75 -18.62 -8.63
C ARG A 171 -5.77 -18.79 -10.15
N HIS A 172 -6.69 -18.12 -10.84
CA HIS A 172 -6.80 -18.18 -12.30
C HIS A 172 -5.75 -17.32 -13.02
N TYR A 173 -4.88 -16.61 -12.29
CA TYR A 173 -3.75 -15.86 -12.84
C TYR A 173 -2.43 -16.49 -12.38
N PRO A 174 -1.90 -17.51 -13.10
CA PRO A 174 -0.73 -18.28 -12.66
C PRO A 174 0.50 -17.44 -12.34
N GLN A 175 0.71 -16.36 -13.12
CA GLN A 175 1.82 -15.43 -12.94
C GLN A 175 1.71 -14.64 -11.63
N LEU A 176 0.51 -14.32 -11.16
CA LEU A 176 0.30 -13.71 -9.86
C LEU A 176 0.40 -14.76 -8.76
N TYR A 177 -0.20 -15.93 -8.99
CA TYR A 177 -0.30 -17.00 -7.99
C TYR A 177 1.06 -17.50 -7.51
N SER A 178 2.07 -17.57 -8.38
CA SER A 178 3.43 -17.95 -8.00
C SER A 178 4.11 -16.96 -7.04
N ARG A 179 3.57 -15.75 -6.89
CA ARG A 179 4.08 -14.67 -6.02
C ARG A 179 3.17 -14.41 -4.82
N LEU A 180 2.03 -15.09 -4.76
CA LEU A 180 1.13 -15.04 -3.61
C LEU A 180 1.77 -15.80 -2.45
N GLY A 181 2.22 -15.05 -1.43
CA GLY A 181 2.88 -15.62 -0.26
C GLY A 181 1.94 -15.90 0.90
N PHE A 182 0.98 -14.98 1.12
CA PHE A 182 0.15 -15.00 2.34
C PHE A 182 -1.29 -14.62 2.04
N ALA A 183 -2.23 -15.27 2.71
CA ALA A 183 -3.64 -14.94 2.69
C ALA A 183 -4.13 -14.68 4.12
N HIS A 184 -4.82 -13.56 4.32
CA HIS A 184 -5.37 -13.14 5.59
C HIS A 184 -6.89 -12.98 5.49
N HIS A 185 -7.63 -13.79 6.26
CA HIS A 185 -9.07 -13.62 6.39
C HIS A 185 -9.37 -12.62 7.53
N TYR A 186 -9.87 -11.44 7.16
CA TYR A 186 -10.29 -10.39 8.06
C TYR A 186 -11.71 -10.69 8.56
N ARG A 187 -11.82 -11.08 9.83
CA ARG A 187 -13.09 -11.50 10.44
C ARG A 187 -13.80 -10.32 11.11
N PRO A 188 -15.14 -10.35 11.21
CA PRO A 188 -15.87 -9.40 12.03
C PRO A 188 -15.45 -9.52 13.51
N LEU A 189 -15.60 -8.41 14.25
CA LEU A 189 -15.39 -8.38 15.70
C LEU A 189 -16.52 -9.22 16.33
N ALA A 190 -16.17 -10.41 16.84
CA ALA A 190 -17.05 -11.22 17.67
C ALA A 190 -17.14 -10.64 19.09
#